data_AF-A0A1H8V114-F1
#
_entry.id   AF-A0A1H8V114-F1
#
_cell.length_a   1.000
_cell.length_b   1.000
_cell.length_c   1.000
_cell.angle_alpha   90.00
_cell.angle_beta   90.00
_cell.angle_gamma   90.00
#
_symmetry.space_group_name_H-M   'P 1'
#
loop_
_entity.id
_entity.type
_entity.pdbx_description
1 polymer ?
#
loop_
_entity_poly.entity_id
_entity_poly.type
_entity_poly.pdbx_seq_one_letter_code
_entity_poly.pdbx_strand_id
1 'polypeptide(L)'
;MSSNFTIQRKCVHCKQTFNAKTTVTRFCSKLCNKQFNAAKQRNEKIEAENLQPIILSAQAMQPLKNVEFLDTQKAARLLGVSRSFIYHLINTGTPKSNNYPALLKA
;
A
#
# COMPACT_ATOMS: atom_id res chain seq x y z
N MET A 1 -18.87 37.46 30.69
CA MET A 1 -19.17 37.04 29.29
C MET A 1 -20.24 35.97 29.33
N SER A 2 -21.46 36.32 28.91
CA SER A 2 -22.65 35.46 29.05
C SER A 2 -23.63 35.79 27.92
N SER A 3 -23.29 35.38 26.71
CA SER A 3 -24.26 35.28 25.62
C SER A 3 -24.73 33.84 25.54
N ASN A 4 -25.94 33.59 26.06
CA ASN A 4 -26.63 32.30 25.96
C ASN A 4 -27.11 32.06 24.53
N PHE A 5 -26.18 31.80 23.62
CA PHE A 5 -26.51 31.48 22.25
C PHE A 5 -26.54 29.97 22.04
N THR A 6 -27.54 29.52 21.28
CA THR A 6 -27.70 28.12 20.90
C THR A 6 -27.62 28.02 19.39
N ILE A 7 -26.91 27.02 18.89
CA ILE A 7 -26.68 26.81 17.46
C ILE A 7 -27.24 25.45 17.09
N GLN A 8 -28.11 25.40 16.08
CA GLN A 8 -28.54 24.13 15.52
C GLN A 8 -27.42 23.50 14.69
N ARG A 9 -27.05 22.27 15.04
CA ARG A 9 -26.04 21.46 14.31
C ARG A 9 -26.55 20.05 14.07
N LYS A 10 -25.97 19.36 13.08
CA LYS A 10 -26.17 17.93 12.86
C LYS A 10 -25.08 17.13 13.57
N CYS A 11 -25.47 16.07 14.27
CA CYS A 11 -24.53 15.15 14.94
C CYS A 11 -23.71 14.39 13.90
N VAL A 12 -22.40 14.35 14.06
CA VAL A 12 -21.50 13.64 13.13
C VAL A 12 -21.77 12.12 13.11
N HIS A 13 -22.24 11.56 14.24
CA HIS A 13 -22.51 10.13 14.37
C HIS A 13 -23.92 9.74 13.90
N CYS A 14 -24.97 10.21 14.58
CA CYS A 14 -26.36 9.82 14.29
C CYS A 14 -27.07 10.71 13.27
N LYS A 15 -26.42 11.77 12.76
CA LYS A 15 -26.94 12.71 11.75
C LYS A 15 -28.20 13.50 12.17
N GLN A 16 -28.68 13.31 13.40
CA GLN A 16 -29.79 14.07 13.96
C GLN A 16 -29.39 15.51 14.28
N THR A 17 -30.32 16.44 14.14
CA THR A 17 -30.16 17.84 14.53
C THR A 17 -30.26 18.02 16.03
N PHE A 18 -29.38 18.83 16.62
CA PHE A 18 -29.36 19.14 18.05
C PHE A 18 -28.93 20.60 18.29
N ASN A 19 -29.30 21.13 19.45
CA ASN A 19 -28.94 22.49 19.87
C ASN A 19 -27.62 22.47 20.65
N ALA A 20 -26.57 23.01 20.05
CA ALA A 20 -25.24 23.15 20.62
C ALA A 20 -25.11 24.48 21.40
N LYS A 21 -24.51 24.42 22.59
CA LYS A 21 -24.20 25.62 23.40
C LYS A 21 -22.83 26.23 23.08
N THR A 22 -21.96 25.49 22.40
CA THR A 22 -20.61 25.93 22.04
C THR A 22 -20.38 25.76 20.54
N THR A 23 -19.42 26.47 19.97
CA THR A 23 -19.08 26.35 18.54
C THR A 23 -18.40 25.02 18.20
N VAL A 24 -17.75 24.40 19.18
CA VAL A 24 -16.94 23.19 19.02
C VAL A 24 -17.71 21.88 19.20
N THR A 25 -18.96 21.93 19.66
CA THR A 25 -19.74 20.71 19.94
C THR A 25 -20.17 20.01 18.64
N ARG A 26 -19.71 18.76 18.47
CA ARG A 26 -19.89 17.93 17.25
C ARG A 26 -20.94 16.82 17.39
N PHE A 27 -21.29 16.45 18.61
CA PHE A 27 -22.15 15.30 18.91
C PHE A 27 -23.33 15.72 19.78
N CYS A 28 -24.49 15.08 19.58
CA CYS A 28 -25.68 15.32 20.39
C CYS A 28 -25.56 14.77 21.82
N SER A 29 -24.70 13.76 22.05
CA SER A 29 -24.50 13.13 23.36
C SER A 29 -23.10 12.53 23.51
N LYS A 30 -22.71 12.26 24.77
CA LYS A 30 -21.47 11.53 25.08
C LYS A 30 -21.44 10.12 24.49
N LEU A 31 -22.60 9.48 24.35
CA LEU A 31 -22.73 8.14 23.76
C LEU A 31 -22.36 8.15 22.27
N CYS A 32 -22.89 9.12 21.51
CA CYS A 32 -22.54 9.29 20.10
C CYS A 32 -21.04 9.55 19.89
N ASN A 33 -20.40 10.32 20.80
CA ASN A 33 -18.94 10.52 20.75
C ASN A 33 -18.18 9.20 20.97
N LYS A 34 -18.54 8.42 21.99
CA LYS A 34 -17.91 7.12 22.26
C LYS A 34 -18.04 6.15 21.08
N GLN A 35 -19.23 6.03 20.51
CA GLN A 35 -19.49 5.15 19.37
C GLN A 35 -18.70 5.57 18.13
N PHE A 36 -18.64 6.88 17.84
CA PHE A 36 -17.84 7.41 16.74
C PHE A 36 -16.36 7.10 16.90
N ASN A 37 -15.78 7.32 18.08
CA ASN A 37 -14.36 7.03 18.32
C ASN A 37 -14.05 5.52 18.21
N ALA A 38 -14.94 4.65 18.70
CA ALA A 38 -14.78 3.21 18.56
C ALA A 38 -14.91 2.72 17.11
N ALA A 39 -15.74 3.37 16.29
CA ALA A 39 -15.80 3.10 14.85
C ALA A 39 -14.53 3.59 14.13
N LYS A 40 -14.07 4.80 14.44
CA LYS A 40 -12.84 5.40 13.88
C LYS A 40 -11.62 4.50 14.12
N GLN A 41 -11.41 4.06 15.36
CA GLN A 41 -10.30 3.17 15.71
C GLN A 41 -10.34 1.82 14.99
N ARG A 42 -11.54 1.27 14.72
CA ARG A 42 -11.67 0.04 13.94
C ARG A 42 -11.30 0.27 12.48
N ASN A 43 -11.75 1.37 11.89
CA ASN A 43 -11.43 1.71 10.51
C ASN A 43 -9.93 1.99 10.34
N GLU A 44 -9.29 2.70 11.28
CA GLU A 44 -7.84 2.97 11.25
C GLU A 44 -7.02 1.67 11.25
N LYS A 45 -7.45 0.65 12.03
CA LYS A 45 -6.79 -0.67 12.03
C LYS A 45 -6.94 -1.39 10.69
N ILE A 46 -8.16 -1.40 10.14
CA ILE A 46 -8.46 -2.03 8.85
C ILE A 46 -7.67 -1.35 7.72
N GLU A 47 -7.62 -0.01 7.72
CA GLU A 47 -6.83 0.76 6.75
C GLU A 47 -5.34 0.44 6.88
N ALA A 48 -4.80 0.36 8.10
CA ALA A 48 -3.41 -0.03 8.30
C ALA A 48 -3.10 -1.43 7.76
N GLU A 49 -3.98 -2.41 8.00
CA GLU A 49 -3.82 -3.78 7.50
C GLU A 49 -3.90 -3.85 5.96
N ASN A 50 -4.81 -3.10 5.33
CA ASN A 50 -4.94 -3.09 3.87
C ASN A 50 -3.79 -2.38 3.15
N LEU A 51 -3.07 -1.47 3.81
CA LEU A 51 -1.93 -0.75 3.23
C LEU A 51 -0.61 -1.51 3.34
N GLN A 52 -0.46 -2.42 4.31
CA GLN A 52 0.73 -3.27 4.46
C GLN A 52 1.06 -4.14 3.23
N PRO A 53 0.12 -4.85 2.57
CA PRO A 53 0.44 -5.70 1.43
C PRO A 53 0.91 -4.91 0.20
N ILE A 54 0.46 -3.66 0.04
CA ILE A 54 0.84 -2.81 -1.10
C ILE A 54 2.31 -2.39 -0.98
N ILE A 55 2.76 -2.02 0.22
CA ILE A 55 4.15 -1.59 0.47
C ILE A 55 5.14 -2.75 0.28
N LEU A 56 4.78 -3.96 0.75
CA LEU A 56 5.60 -5.16 0.57
C LEU A 56 5.76 -5.54 -0.90
N SER A 57 4.71 -5.40 -1.71
CA SER A 57 4.76 -5.67 -3.15
C SER A 57 5.60 -4.64 -3.92
N ALA A 58 5.55 -3.37 -3.52
CA ALA A 58 6.32 -2.30 -4.16
C ALA A 58 7.82 -2.37 -3.82
N GLN A 59 8.18 -2.81 -2.62
CA GLN A 59 9.57 -3.03 -2.21
C GLN A 59 10.23 -4.20 -2.94
N ALA A 60 9.47 -5.24 -3.30
CA ALA A 60 9.97 -6.35 -4.12
C ALA A 60 10.27 -5.95 -5.58
N MET A 61 9.84 -4.76 -6.02
CA MET A 61 9.89 -4.27 -7.41
C MET A 61 10.88 -3.09 -7.61
N GLN A 62 11.77 -2.81 -6.67
CA GLN A 62 12.82 -1.78 -6.79
C GLN A 62 14.22 -2.44 -6.91
N PRO A 63 15.14 -1.89 -7.71
CA PRO A 63 15.15 -2.09 -9.16
C PRO A 63 16.27 -3.05 -9.58
N LEU A 64 15.93 -4.01 -10.44
CA LEU A 64 16.90 -4.81 -11.21
C LEU A 64 17.74 -3.97 -12.21
N LYS A 65 17.66 -2.63 -12.16
CA LYS A 65 18.27 -1.72 -13.13
C LYS A 65 19.79 -1.58 -13.01
N ASN A 66 20.39 -1.92 -11.86
CA ASN A 66 21.82 -1.66 -11.59
C ASN A 66 22.66 -2.92 -11.40
N VAL A 67 22.21 -4.08 -11.86
CA VAL A 67 23.03 -5.30 -11.84
C VAL A 67 23.59 -5.52 -13.23
N GLU A 68 24.92 -5.40 -13.37
CA GLU A 68 25.68 -5.65 -14.61
C GLU A 68 25.46 -7.08 -15.14
N PHE A 69 25.05 -8.00 -14.26
CA PHE A 69 24.76 -9.40 -14.57
C PHE A 69 23.42 -9.84 -13.98
N LEU A 70 22.59 -10.46 -14.82
CA LEU A 70 21.34 -11.08 -14.38
C LEU A 70 21.57 -12.55 -14.03
N ASP A 71 21.08 -12.95 -12.86
CA ASP A 71 20.93 -14.38 -12.54
C ASP A 71 19.92 -15.02 -13.51
N THR A 72 20.17 -16.29 -13.88
CA THR A 72 19.32 -17.12 -14.72
C THR A 72 17.86 -17.15 -14.25
N GLN A 73 17.62 -17.14 -12.94
CA GLN A 73 16.27 -17.08 -12.40
C GLN A 73 15.59 -15.72 -12.62
N LYS A 74 16.35 -14.63 -12.51
CA LYS A 74 15.85 -13.27 -12.76
C LYS A 74 15.57 -13.06 -14.24
N ALA A 75 16.45 -13.54 -15.12
CA ALA A 75 16.24 -13.55 -16.56
C ALA A 75 14.98 -14.35 -16.95
N ALA A 76 14.75 -15.52 -16.32
CA ALA A 76 13.58 -16.35 -16.57
C ALA A 76 12.27 -15.61 -16.25
N ARG A 77 12.25 -14.93 -15.09
CA ARG A 77 11.11 -14.12 -14.66
C ARG A 77 10.86 -12.92 -15.57
N LEU A 78 11.91 -12.26 -16.07
CA LEU A 78 11.77 -11.12 -16.98
C LEU A 78 11.27 -11.52 -18.36
N LEU A 79 11.78 -12.64 -18.89
CA LEU A 79 11.40 -13.15 -20.20
C LEU A 79 10.09 -13.96 -20.16
N GLY A 80 9.55 -14.26 -18.97
CA GLY A 80 8.34 -15.07 -18.82
C GLY A 80 8.54 -16.55 -19.21
N VAL A 81 9.77 -17.04 -19.17
CA VAL A 81 10.14 -18.40 -19.60
C VAL A 81 10.61 -19.25 -18.43
N SER A 82 10.66 -20.57 -18.62
CA SER A 82 11.20 -21.47 -17.60
C SER A 82 12.73 -21.33 -17.46
N ARG A 83 13.26 -21.61 -16.27
CA ARG A 83 14.72 -21.62 -16.03
C ARG A 83 15.45 -22.59 -16.96
N SER A 84 14.82 -23.74 -17.26
CA SER A 84 15.36 -24.74 -18.18
C SER A 84 15.49 -24.22 -19.61
N PHE A 85 14.52 -23.41 -20.06
CA PHE A 85 14.57 -22.77 -21.38
C PHE A 85 15.76 -21.81 -21.52
N ILE A 86 16.12 -21.11 -20.45
CA ILE A 86 17.33 -20.27 -20.45
C ILE A 86 18.61 -21.09 -20.56
N TYR A 87 18.73 -22.19 -19.81
CA TYR A 87 19.87 -23.10 -19.98
C TYR A 87 19.94 -23.70 -21.39
N HIS A 88 18.79 -24.00 -21.98
CA HIS A 88 18.71 -24.43 -23.38
C HIS A 88 19.22 -23.34 -24.34
N LEU A 89 18.82 -22.07 -24.16
CA LEU A 89 19.30 -20.94 -24.96
C LEU A 89 20.82 -20.72 -24.82
N ILE A 90 21.36 -20.90 -23.62
CA ILE A 90 22.81 -20.83 -23.35
C ILE A 90 23.54 -21.96 -24.08
N ASN A 91 23.04 -23.19 -23.98
CA ASN A 91 23.68 -24.38 -24.55
C ASN A 91 23.56 -24.46 -26.09
N THR A 92 22.49 -23.90 -26.66
CA THR A 92 22.28 -23.85 -28.12
C THR A 92 23.01 -22.68 -28.79
N GLY A 93 23.81 -21.92 -28.05
CA GLY A 93 24.75 -20.94 -28.61
C GLY A 93 24.11 -19.65 -29.13
N THR A 94 22.84 -19.37 -28.79
CA THR A 94 22.21 -18.09 -29.12
C THR A 94 21.77 -17.37 -27.85
N PRO A 95 22.67 -16.51 -27.34
CA PRO A 95 22.33 -15.10 -27.36
C PRO A 95 23.41 -14.29 -28.10
N LYS A 96 23.14 -13.92 -29.36
CA LYS A 96 23.88 -12.84 -30.04
C LYS A 96 23.43 -11.50 -29.44
N SER A 97 24.00 -11.14 -28.30
CA SER A 97 24.02 -9.78 -27.77
C SER A 97 25.47 -9.46 -27.46
N ASN A 98 26.01 -8.45 -28.14
CA ASN A 98 27.44 -8.20 -28.32
C ASN A 98 28.23 -7.79 -27.04
N ASN A 99 27.73 -8.03 -25.83
CA ASN A 99 28.34 -7.51 -24.59
C ASN A 99 28.42 -8.53 -23.43
N TYR A 100 28.90 -9.75 -23.67
CA TYR A 100 29.33 -10.63 -22.57
C TYR A 100 30.67 -11.30 -22.90
N PRO A 101 31.81 -10.80 -22.39
CA PRO A 101 33.06 -11.52 -22.47
C PRO A 101 33.00 -12.73 -21.53
N ALA A 102 32.88 -13.92 -22.14
CA ALA A 102 33.49 -15.18 -21.72
C ALA A 102 33.72 -15.42 -20.21
N LEU A 103 32.69 -15.70 -19.41
CA LEU A 103 32.88 -16.27 -18.07
C LEU A 103 31.73 -17.18 -17.62
N LEU A 104 31.71 -18.40 -18.15
CA LEU A 104 31.37 -19.59 -17.37
C LEU A 104 32.47 -20.61 -17.69
N LYS A 105 33.64 -20.43 -17.06
CA LYS A 105 34.64 -21.49 -16.99
C LYS A 105 34.05 -22.61 -16.13
N ALA A 106 34.22 -23.83 -16.62
CA ALA A 106 34.07 -25.08 -15.89
C ALA A 106 34.88 -25.08 -14.58
#